data_AF-A0A3S3UPD7-F1
#
_entry.id   AF-A0A3S3UPD7-F1
#
_cell.length_a   1.000
_cell.length_b   1.000
_cell.length_c   1.000
_cell.angle_alpha   90.00
_cell.angle_beta   90.00
_cell.angle_gamma   90.00
#
_symmetry.space_group_name_H-M   'P 1'
#
loop_
_entity.id
_entity.type
_entity.pdbx_description
1 polymer ?
#
loop_
_entity_poly.entity_id
_entity_poly.type
_entity_poly.pdbx_seq_one_letter_code
_entity_poly.pdbx_strand_id
1 'polypeptide(L)'
;MSRAAAHPRDPSTTGRPLSLRGSAIAALLLFFSVATAGSTPTFAQQAKDSVETLKRTQQELQKAREEKRALAEQREILAKDLQQLRQKLIHAAQDTQEREDIITNLEGQLDQLAAEKKRRTAALRERGRQLSGTLSALTRLSRNPPQSVLFQPGGPLQAVRGSLLLRTSVPTLRDQADVLRDELGALDAVEVDILDKLTELGDAERDLAGDRKKLNALVAEKKALMARANAEVQAANDRVAKLVKQAASLEDLVAKLSNLPKGDPAQQSAPTASAVTAPRKAAPAPPNQPGPGAEEPAVAALTSPPVGLRPFPASGTINRPVSGKVLRRYGQDTGFGHTSKGIVIQARPEAQITAPFDGKVAFAGPFRKLGLILIIEHSDGYHSVLAGLSRIDVAAGQWVLAGEPVGAMGLKADDGAADATRPELYVELRRNGQPVNPLRWISAKDGELPAQTTELKSKT
;
A
#
# COMPACT_ATOMS: atom_id res chain seq x y z
N MET A 1 -11.52 -59.90 2.15
CA MET A 1 -11.56 -60.72 3.38
C MET A 1 -11.72 -59.73 4.53
N SER A 2 -12.85 -59.61 5.25
CA SER A 2 -13.58 -60.60 6.08
C SER A 2 -12.66 -61.10 7.22
N ARG A 3 -12.94 -60.98 8.53
CA ARG A 3 -14.18 -60.84 9.36
C ARG A 3 -13.94 -59.78 10.48
N ALA A 4 -14.90 -59.13 11.16
CA ALA A 4 -15.99 -59.63 12.04
C ALA A 4 -15.49 -60.49 13.23
N ALA A 5 -16.00 -60.44 14.47
CA ALA A 5 -17.13 -59.72 15.10
C ALA A 5 -16.75 -59.40 16.59
N ALA A 6 -17.57 -58.94 17.54
CA ALA A 6 -19.04 -58.85 17.64
C ALA A 6 -19.53 -57.73 18.63
N HIS A 7 -20.71 -57.96 19.23
CA HIS A 7 -21.48 -57.20 20.22
C HIS A 7 -21.98 -58.24 21.29
N PRO A 8 -22.80 -57.97 22.38
CA PRO A 8 -24.09 -57.24 22.26
C PRO A 8 -24.83 -56.65 23.53
N ARG A 9 -25.95 -55.90 23.25
CA ARG A 9 -27.18 -55.54 24.04
C ARG A 9 -27.03 -54.58 25.25
N ASP A 10 -27.69 -53.41 25.38
CA ASP A 10 -29.10 -52.93 25.11
C ASP A 10 -30.16 -53.62 26.02
N PRO A 11 -31.34 -53.04 26.43
CA PRO A 11 -32.05 -51.87 25.85
C PRO A 11 -32.95 -50.94 26.74
N SER A 12 -33.41 -49.83 26.11
CA SER A 12 -34.77 -49.21 26.15
C SER A 12 -35.44 -48.55 27.39
N THR A 13 -36.03 -47.36 27.15
CA THR A 13 -37.35 -46.86 27.65
C THR A 13 -37.67 -45.54 26.88
N THR A 14 -38.68 -45.37 26.02
CA THR A 14 -40.16 -45.36 26.14
C THR A 14 -40.72 -44.39 27.21
N GLY A 15 -41.64 -43.46 26.92
CA GLY A 15 -42.28 -43.11 25.64
C GLY A 15 -43.28 -41.92 25.70
N ARG A 16 -44.03 -41.74 24.61
CA ARG A 16 -45.32 -40.99 24.47
C ARG A 16 -46.48 -42.02 24.53
N PRO A 17 -47.77 -41.71 24.82
CA PRO A 17 -48.65 -40.98 23.87
C PRO A 17 -50.01 -40.40 24.39
N LEU A 18 -50.92 -40.04 23.44
CA LEU A 18 -52.36 -39.65 23.53
C LEU A 18 -52.70 -38.39 24.39
N SER A 19 -53.36 -37.31 23.92
CA SER A 19 -54.57 -37.08 23.11
C SER A 19 -55.91 -37.22 23.85
N LEU A 20 -56.75 -36.17 23.85
CA LEU A 20 -58.20 -36.31 23.62
C LEU A 20 -58.85 -34.99 23.14
N ARG A 21 -60.10 -35.11 22.68
CA ARG A 21 -60.94 -34.10 22.00
C ARG A 21 -61.77 -33.29 23.01
N GLY A 22 -62.38 -32.19 22.56
CA GLY A 22 -63.63 -31.67 23.15
C GLY A 22 -63.87 -30.18 22.93
N SER A 23 -64.96 -29.83 22.24
CA SER A 23 -65.44 -28.45 22.07
C SER A 23 -66.90 -28.33 22.51
N ALA A 24 -67.18 -27.44 23.46
CA ALA A 24 -68.51 -26.93 23.88
C ALA A 24 -68.25 -25.70 24.78
N ILE A 25 -68.66 -24.46 24.45
CA ILE A 25 -70.03 -23.86 24.42
C ILE A 25 -70.54 -23.42 25.80
N ALA A 26 -71.04 -22.18 25.85
CA ALA A 26 -71.74 -21.46 26.94
C ALA A 26 -70.92 -21.15 28.21
N ALA A 27 -70.53 -19.91 28.52
CA ALA A 27 -71.32 -18.68 28.75
C ALA A 27 -72.03 -18.61 30.12
N LEU A 28 -71.45 -17.83 31.05
CA LEU A 28 -72.25 -17.01 31.97
C LEU A 28 -71.48 -15.76 32.39
N LEU A 29 -72.20 -14.64 32.46
CA LEU A 29 -71.72 -13.34 32.95
C LEU A 29 -71.44 -13.42 34.46
N LEU A 30 -70.33 -12.84 34.91
CA LEU A 30 -70.24 -12.28 36.25
C LEU A 30 -69.30 -11.07 36.28
N PHE A 31 -69.91 -9.89 36.42
CA PHE A 31 -69.22 -8.69 36.85
C PHE A 31 -68.58 -8.96 38.21
N PHE A 32 -67.27 -8.69 38.35
CA PHE A 32 -66.77 -8.18 39.62
C PHE A 32 -65.73 -7.09 39.39
N SER A 33 -66.12 -5.87 39.72
CA SER A 33 -65.26 -4.70 39.65
C SER A 33 -64.29 -4.74 40.84
N VAL A 34 -62.99 -4.86 40.55
CA VAL A 34 -61.94 -4.56 41.53
C VAL A 34 -61.20 -3.34 41.01
N ALA A 35 -61.47 -2.20 41.63
CA ALA A 35 -60.90 -0.91 41.23
C ALA A 35 -59.40 -0.88 41.54
N THR A 36 -58.57 -1.08 40.51
CA THR A 36 -57.20 -0.59 40.53
C THR A 36 -57.23 0.92 40.32
N ALA A 37 -57.02 1.67 41.40
CA ALA A 37 -56.95 3.13 41.38
C ALA A 37 -55.67 3.61 40.66
N GLY A 38 -55.67 3.53 39.33
CA GLY A 38 -54.67 4.15 38.48
C GLY A 38 -54.88 5.66 38.48
N SER A 39 -54.14 6.37 39.34
CA SER A 39 -54.03 7.83 39.29
C SER A 39 -53.36 8.24 37.98
N THR A 40 -54.16 8.59 36.98
CA THR A 40 -53.66 9.29 35.80
C THR A 40 -52.98 10.58 36.26
N PRO A 41 -51.72 10.85 35.88
CA PRO A 41 -51.03 12.06 36.31
C PRO A 41 -51.81 13.28 35.83
N THR A 42 -52.15 14.17 36.76
CA THR A 42 -52.84 15.42 36.44
C THR A 42 -52.03 16.19 35.39
N PHE A 43 -52.69 16.85 34.43
CA PHE A 43 -52.02 17.63 33.37
C PHE A 43 -50.94 18.59 33.90
N ALA A 44 -51.20 19.21 35.06
CA ALA A 44 -50.26 20.10 35.75
C ALA A 44 -49.02 19.38 36.33
N GLN A 45 -49.12 18.09 36.65
CA GLN A 45 -47.99 17.24 37.06
C GLN A 45 -47.11 16.94 35.83
N GLN A 46 -47.70 16.43 34.76
CA GLN A 46 -47.00 16.07 33.53
C GLN A 46 -46.30 17.28 32.87
N ALA A 47 -46.88 18.48 32.98
CA ALA A 47 -46.22 19.72 32.55
C ALA A 47 -45.00 20.10 33.40
N LYS A 48 -45.06 19.91 34.73
CA LYS A 48 -43.91 20.14 35.63
C LYS A 48 -42.79 19.14 35.36
N ASP A 49 -43.12 17.86 35.23
CA ASP A 49 -42.17 16.79 34.93
C ASP A 49 -41.48 17.02 33.57
N SER A 50 -42.22 17.55 32.58
CA SER A 50 -41.68 17.94 31.26
C SER A 50 -40.70 19.12 31.35
N VAL A 51 -40.94 20.10 32.22
CA VAL A 51 -40.03 21.24 32.45
C VAL A 51 -38.78 20.82 33.22
N GLU A 52 -38.92 19.93 34.21
CA GLU A 52 -37.77 19.40 34.96
C GLU A 52 -36.87 18.50 34.09
N THR A 53 -37.47 17.63 33.29
CA THR A 53 -36.72 16.82 32.32
C THR A 53 -36.04 17.68 31.26
N LEU A 54 -36.70 18.72 30.73
CA LEU A 54 -36.07 19.69 29.82
C LEU A 54 -34.84 20.35 30.47
N LYS A 55 -34.97 20.86 31.70
CA LYS A 55 -33.86 21.49 32.44
C LYS A 55 -32.69 20.52 32.64
N ARG A 56 -32.97 19.25 32.94
CA ARG A 56 -31.96 18.19 33.03
C ARG A 56 -31.28 17.92 31.69
N THR A 57 -32.03 17.79 30.60
CA THR A 57 -31.47 17.59 29.25
C THR A 57 -30.63 18.79 28.79
N GLN A 58 -31.02 20.01 29.14
CA GLN A 58 -30.22 21.22 28.89
C GLN A 58 -28.89 21.21 29.68
N GLN A 59 -28.89 20.78 30.94
CA GLN A 59 -27.66 20.59 31.72
C GLN A 59 -26.77 19.47 31.16
N GLU A 60 -27.35 18.34 30.75
CA GLU A 60 -26.62 17.24 30.10
C GLU A 60 -26.03 17.68 28.74
N LEU A 61 -26.75 18.51 27.97
CA LEU A 61 -26.27 19.11 26.73
C LEU A 61 -25.12 20.10 26.97
N GLN A 62 -25.18 20.92 28.03
CA GLN A 62 -24.07 21.79 28.38
C GLN A 62 -22.81 20.98 28.72
N LYS A 63 -22.93 19.94 29.58
CA LYS A 63 -21.81 19.05 29.90
C LYS A 63 -21.25 18.34 28.66
N ALA A 64 -22.10 17.84 27.77
CA ALA A 64 -21.63 17.22 26.52
C ALA A 64 -20.93 18.21 25.57
N ARG A 65 -21.31 19.50 25.59
CA ARG A 65 -20.59 20.57 24.86
C ARG A 65 -19.25 20.90 25.52
N GLU A 66 -19.14 20.87 26.84
CA GLU A 66 -17.89 21.05 27.60
C GLU A 66 -16.93 19.87 27.38
N GLU A 67 -17.40 18.62 27.49
CA GLU A 67 -16.65 17.40 27.12
C GLU A 67 -16.08 17.50 25.69
N LYS A 68 -16.91 17.95 24.73
CA LYS A 68 -16.50 18.14 23.33
C LYS A 68 -15.42 19.23 23.15
N ARG A 69 -15.41 20.27 24.00
CA ARG A 69 -14.34 21.29 24.00
C ARG A 69 -13.04 20.73 24.56
N ALA A 70 -13.09 20.01 25.67
CA ALA A 70 -11.92 19.32 26.24
C ALA A 70 -11.31 18.30 25.25
N LEU A 71 -12.15 17.56 24.51
CA LEU A 71 -11.70 16.68 23.42
C LEU A 71 -11.06 17.44 22.25
N ALA A 72 -11.39 18.71 22.02
CA ALA A 72 -10.72 19.53 21.00
C ALA A 72 -9.31 19.94 21.46
N GLU A 73 -9.15 20.36 22.72
CA GLU A 73 -7.86 20.69 23.32
C GLU A 73 -6.91 19.47 23.36
N GLN A 74 -7.41 18.30 23.75
CA GLN A 74 -6.64 17.04 23.72
C GLN A 74 -6.14 16.69 22.31
N ARG A 75 -6.87 17.10 21.26
CA ARG A 75 -6.46 16.84 19.87
C ARG A 75 -5.35 17.77 19.38
N GLU A 76 -5.15 18.95 19.98
CA GLU A 76 -3.95 19.76 19.69
C GLU A 76 -2.68 19.11 20.23
N ILE A 77 -2.75 18.46 21.40
CA ILE A 77 -1.66 17.66 21.95
C ILE A 77 -1.41 16.45 21.03
N LEU A 78 -2.46 15.71 20.70
CA LEU A 78 -2.39 14.55 19.80
C LEU A 78 -1.84 14.92 18.41
N ALA A 79 -2.11 16.12 17.91
CA ALA A 79 -1.58 16.59 16.63
C ALA A 79 -0.05 16.76 16.66
N LYS A 80 0.53 17.17 17.80
CA LYS A 80 1.99 17.24 17.99
C LYS A 80 2.60 15.84 18.05
N ASP A 81 1.97 14.91 18.75
CA ASP A 81 2.43 13.52 18.82
C ASP A 81 2.35 12.84 17.44
N LEU A 82 1.27 13.07 16.69
CA LEU A 82 1.12 12.63 15.29
C LEU A 82 2.16 13.27 14.36
N GLN A 83 2.57 14.52 14.59
CA GLN A 83 3.67 15.14 13.84
C GLN A 83 5.01 14.46 14.12
N GLN A 84 5.32 14.16 15.39
CA GLN A 84 6.54 13.40 15.74
C GLN A 84 6.52 11.98 15.15
N LEU A 85 5.37 11.30 15.21
CA LEU A 85 5.19 9.96 14.65
C LEU A 85 5.31 9.98 13.11
N ARG A 86 4.77 10.99 12.43
CA ARG A 86 4.99 11.21 10.99
C ARG A 86 6.48 11.38 10.65
N GLN A 87 7.22 12.16 11.43
CA GLN A 87 8.66 12.31 11.20
C GLN A 87 9.40 10.97 11.37
N LYS A 88 9.11 10.20 12.42
CA LYS A 88 9.65 8.83 12.60
C LYS A 88 9.32 7.91 11.43
N LEU A 89 8.09 7.98 10.91
CA LEU A 89 7.62 7.22 9.74
C LEU A 89 8.35 7.60 8.45
N ILE A 90 8.57 8.90 8.22
CA ILE A 90 9.32 9.40 7.04
C ILE A 90 10.76 8.89 7.08
N HIS A 91 11.46 9.03 8.22
CA HIS A 91 12.84 8.55 8.36
C HIS A 91 12.91 7.02 8.18
N ALA A 92 12.05 6.25 8.86
CA ALA A 92 12.04 4.80 8.71
C ALA A 92 11.68 4.33 7.28
N ALA A 93 10.85 5.08 6.54
CA ALA A 93 10.56 4.81 5.14
C ALA A 93 11.73 5.19 4.21
N GLN A 94 12.47 6.24 4.52
CA GLN A 94 13.72 6.61 3.84
C GLN A 94 14.80 5.53 4.06
N ASP A 95 15.05 5.13 5.31
CA ASP A 95 15.97 4.03 5.67
C ASP A 95 15.63 2.76 4.87
N THR A 96 14.34 2.40 4.81
CA THR A 96 13.84 1.25 4.05
C THR A 96 14.11 1.39 2.56
N GLN A 97 13.80 2.54 1.95
CA GLN A 97 13.97 2.78 0.50
C GLN A 97 15.45 2.85 0.09
N GLU A 98 16.32 3.39 0.94
CA GLU A 98 17.77 3.43 0.70
C GLU A 98 18.38 2.02 0.81
N ARG A 99 17.91 1.21 1.74
CA ARG A 99 18.35 -0.19 1.84
C ARG A 99 17.85 -1.05 0.68
N GLU A 100 16.64 -0.81 0.18
CA GLU A 100 16.13 -1.42 -1.06
C GLU A 100 16.97 -1.05 -2.29
N ASP A 101 17.49 0.19 -2.36
CA ASP A 101 18.43 0.61 -3.41
C ASP A 101 19.79 -0.07 -3.25
N ILE A 102 20.36 -0.15 -2.03
CA ILE A 102 21.63 -0.85 -1.73
C ILE A 102 21.58 -2.31 -2.19
N ILE A 103 20.54 -3.05 -1.79
CA ILE A 103 20.36 -4.47 -2.16
C ILE A 103 20.24 -4.62 -3.68
N THR A 104 19.54 -3.70 -4.35
CA THR A 104 19.40 -3.72 -5.82
C THR A 104 20.72 -3.42 -6.54
N ASN A 105 21.58 -2.58 -5.96
CA ASN A 105 22.93 -2.34 -6.47
C ASN A 105 23.85 -3.57 -6.24
N LEU A 106 23.78 -4.20 -5.07
CA LEU A 106 24.56 -5.42 -4.76
C LEU A 106 24.18 -6.58 -5.69
N GLU A 107 22.88 -6.78 -5.98
CA GLU A 107 22.42 -7.72 -7.01
C GLU A 107 23.04 -7.43 -8.38
N GLY A 108 23.05 -6.16 -8.80
CA GLY A 108 23.65 -5.75 -10.08
C GLY A 108 25.16 -5.95 -10.14
N GLN A 109 25.88 -5.77 -9.03
CA GLN A 109 27.31 -6.06 -8.91
C GLN A 109 27.59 -7.57 -8.98
N LEU A 110 26.78 -8.39 -8.30
CA LEU A 110 26.87 -9.85 -8.35
C LEU A 110 26.62 -10.39 -9.77
N ASP A 111 25.65 -9.85 -10.51
CA ASP A 111 25.40 -10.21 -11.91
C ASP A 111 26.62 -9.89 -12.81
N GLN A 112 27.27 -8.74 -12.60
CA GLN A 112 28.48 -8.36 -13.32
C GLN A 112 29.67 -9.29 -13.01
N LEU A 113 29.91 -9.57 -11.73
CA LEU A 113 30.96 -10.49 -11.28
C LEU A 113 30.70 -11.93 -11.76
N ALA A 114 29.46 -12.41 -11.74
CA ALA A 114 29.09 -13.72 -12.27
C ALA A 114 29.33 -13.81 -13.79
N ALA A 115 29.02 -12.74 -14.54
CA ALA A 115 29.32 -12.64 -15.96
C ALA A 115 30.83 -12.56 -16.25
N GLU A 116 31.61 -11.92 -15.37
CA GLU A 116 33.07 -11.91 -15.44
C GLU A 116 33.68 -13.29 -15.15
N LYS A 117 33.31 -13.92 -14.03
CA LYS A 117 33.68 -15.30 -13.66
C LYS A 117 33.44 -16.24 -14.83
N LYS A 118 32.23 -16.23 -15.41
CA LYS A 118 31.86 -17.06 -16.57
C LYS A 118 32.79 -16.82 -17.78
N ARG A 119 33.13 -15.57 -18.08
CA ARG A 119 34.06 -15.20 -19.17
C ARG A 119 35.48 -15.70 -18.90
N ARG A 120 36.02 -15.47 -17.69
CA ARG A 120 37.35 -15.94 -17.27
C ARG A 120 37.46 -17.47 -17.30
N THR A 121 36.51 -18.19 -16.72
CA THR A 121 36.50 -19.67 -16.78
C THR A 121 36.41 -20.20 -18.20
N ALA A 122 35.69 -19.53 -19.11
CA ALA A 122 35.65 -19.92 -20.52
C ALA A 122 37.01 -19.71 -21.23
N ALA A 123 37.68 -18.57 -20.98
CA ALA A 123 39.02 -18.29 -21.51
C ALA A 123 40.07 -19.30 -21.02
N LEU A 124 40.07 -19.63 -19.73
CA LEU A 124 40.94 -20.64 -19.14
C LEU A 124 40.72 -22.04 -19.76
N ARG A 125 39.47 -22.43 -20.02
CA ARG A 125 39.14 -23.70 -20.71
C ARG A 125 39.63 -23.76 -22.15
N GLU A 126 39.60 -22.63 -22.86
CA GLU A 126 40.17 -22.54 -24.23
C GLU A 126 41.69 -22.67 -24.19
N ARG A 127 42.38 -21.91 -23.33
CA ARG A 127 43.84 -22.00 -23.17
C ARG A 127 44.31 -23.38 -22.71
N GLY A 128 43.58 -24.02 -21.81
CA GLY A 128 43.86 -25.40 -21.38
C GLY A 128 43.80 -26.41 -22.54
N ARG A 129 42.85 -26.24 -23.48
CA ARG A 129 42.81 -27.06 -24.72
C ARG A 129 44.01 -26.79 -25.62
N GLN A 130 44.39 -25.53 -25.80
CA GLN A 130 45.54 -25.13 -26.62
C GLN A 130 46.86 -25.68 -26.06
N LEU A 131 47.11 -25.52 -24.75
CA LEU A 131 48.29 -26.06 -24.05
C LEU A 131 48.34 -27.59 -24.08
N SER A 132 47.20 -28.27 -23.89
CA SER A 132 47.13 -29.74 -24.02
C SER A 132 47.52 -30.19 -25.44
N GLY A 133 47.08 -29.45 -26.47
CA GLY A 133 47.46 -29.68 -27.87
C GLY A 133 48.96 -29.52 -28.12
N THR A 134 49.57 -28.42 -27.66
CA THR A 134 51.01 -28.15 -27.85
C THR A 134 51.89 -29.13 -27.07
N LEU A 135 51.56 -29.43 -25.81
CA LEU A 135 52.26 -30.43 -25.00
C LEU A 135 52.14 -31.84 -25.62
N SER A 136 50.98 -32.20 -26.17
CA SER A 136 50.80 -33.46 -26.90
C SER A 136 51.62 -33.53 -28.19
N ALA A 137 51.81 -32.40 -28.89
CA ALA A 137 52.68 -32.34 -30.06
C ALA A 137 54.17 -32.48 -29.69
N LEU A 138 54.63 -31.75 -28.66
CA LEU A 138 56.01 -31.79 -28.16
C LEU A 138 56.38 -33.17 -27.60
N THR A 139 55.50 -33.80 -26.82
CA THR A 139 55.74 -35.14 -26.28
C THR A 139 55.76 -36.21 -27.38
N ARG A 140 54.92 -36.10 -28.42
CA ARG A 140 55.02 -36.96 -29.61
C ARG A 140 56.34 -36.77 -30.35
N LEU A 141 56.73 -35.52 -30.64
CA LEU A 141 58.00 -35.22 -31.31
C LEU A 141 59.23 -35.73 -30.54
N SER A 142 59.19 -35.65 -29.20
CA SER A 142 60.24 -36.12 -28.31
C SER A 142 60.32 -37.65 -28.19
N ARG A 143 59.17 -38.36 -28.23
CA ARG A 143 59.11 -39.82 -28.02
C ARG A 143 59.11 -40.65 -29.31
N ASN A 144 58.59 -40.11 -30.41
CA ASN A 144 58.50 -40.76 -31.72
C ASN A 144 58.66 -39.68 -32.80
N PRO A 145 59.90 -39.26 -33.14
CA PRO A 145 60.14 -38.45 -34.32
C PRO A 145 59.59 -39.20 -35.56
N PRO A 146 58.91 -38.51 -36.49
CA PRO A 146 58.24 -39.17 -37.62
C PRO A 146 59.26 -39.97 -38.43
N GLN A 147 58.94 -41.23 -38.75
CA GLN A 147 59.95 -42.18 -39.24
C GLN A 147 60.53 -41.87 -40.62
N SER A 148 60.00 -40.88 -41.35
CA SER A 148 60.68 -40.25 -42.49
C SER A 148 62.02 -39.61 -42.13
N VAL A 149 62.29 -39.34 -40.85
CA VAL A 149 63.57 -38.84 -40.31
C VAL A 149 64.60 -39.96 -40.12
N LEU A 150 64.17 -41.22 -39.97
CA LEU A 150 65.07 -42.35 -39.70
C LEU A 150 65.79 -42.88 -40.96
N PHE A 151 65.30 -42.56 -42.15
CA PHE A 151 65.82 -43.06 -43.43
C PHE A 151 66.57 -42.00 -44.27
N GLN A 152 66.90 -40.85 -43.68
CA GLN A 152 67.95 -39.96 -44.18
C GLN A 152 69.08 -39.89 -43.15
N PRO A 153 70.36 -39.89 -43.57
CA PRO A 153 71.50 -39.75 -42.65
C PRO A 153 71.58 -38.31 -42.09
N GLY A 154 70.72 -38.03 -41.11
CA GLY A 154 70.63 -36.77 -40.40
C GLY A 154 71.76 -36.62 -39.38
N GLY A 155 72.91 -36.12 -39.84
CA GLY A 155 74.04 -35.77 -38.97
C GLY A 155 73.73 -34.70 -37.92
N PRO A 156 74.71 -34.28 -37.10
CA PRO A 156 74.54 -33.41 -35.93
C PRO A 156 73.71 -32.12 -36.16
N LEU A 157 73.64 -31.63 -37.40
CA LEU A 157 72.78 -30.52 -37.83
C LEU A 157 71.29 -30.68 -37.44
N GLN A 158 70.74 -31.90 -37.38
CA GLN A 158 69.34 -32.11 -37.00
C GLN A 158 69.11 -31.99 -35.48
N ALA A 159 70.05 -32.48 -34.66
CA ALA A 159 70.03 -32.26 -33.21
C ALA A 159 70.16 -30.77 -32.86
N VAL A 160 70.93 -30.01 -33.66
CA VAL A 160 71.01 -28.54 -33.58
C VAL A 160 69.67 -27.89 -33.93
N ARG A 161 68.95 -28.35 -34.97
CA ARG A 161 67.60 -27.82 -35.29
C ARG A 161 66.57 -28.13 -34.19
N GLY A 162 66.56 -29.34 -33.65
CA GLY A 162 65.66 -29.73 -32.56
C GLY A 162 65.91 -28.93 -31.28
N SER A 163 67.18 -28.75 -30.89
CA SER A 163 67.56 -27.93 -29.74
C SER A 163 67.32 -26.43 -29.97
N LEU A 164 67.46 -25.92 -31.19
CA LEU A 164 67.09 -24.54 -31.55
C LEU A 164 65.57 -24.30 -31.39
N LEU A 165 64.72 -25.23 -31.88
CA LEU A 165 63.26 -25.16 -31.73
C LEU A 165 62.81 -25.26 -30.27
N LEU A 166 63.48 -26.07 -29.45
CA LEU A 166 63.24 -26.09 -28.01
C LEU A 166 63.69 -24.79 -27.34
N ARG A 167 64.85 -24.24 -27.74
CA ARG A 167 65.37 -22.96 -27.23
C ARG A 167 64.44 -21.78 -27.54
N THR A 168 63.72 -21.80 -28.66
CA THR A 168 62.70 -20.78 -28.97
C THR A 168 61.34 -21.06 -28.30
N SER A 169 60.96 -22.33 -28.12
CA SER A 169 59.62 -22.68 -27.60
C SER A 169 59.52 -22.67 -26.08
N VAL A 170 60.59 -23.03 -25.35
CA VAL A 170 60.59 -23.11 -23.88
C VAL A 170 60.33 -21.75 -23.21
N PRO A 171 60.93 -20.62 -23.66
CA PRO A 171 60.57 -19.30 -23.14
C PRO A 171 59.09 -18.99 -23.34
N THR A 172 58.55 -19.19 -24.55
CA THR A 172 57.13 -18.95 -24.84
C THR A 172 56.18 -19.79 -23.97
N LEU A 173 56.53 -21.04 -23.68
CA LEU A 173 55.75 -21.88 -22.75
C LEU A 173 55.84 -21.40 -21.30
N ARG A 174 56.97 -20.81 -20.89
CA ARG A 174 57.12 -20.19 -19.58
C ARG A 174 56.27 -18.93 -19.45
N ASP A 175 56.33 -18.04 -20.44
CA ASP A 175 55.51 -16.83 -20.50
C ASP A 175 54.01 -17.18 -20.46
N GLN A 176 53.60 -18.22 -21.20
CA GLN A 176 52.22 -18.74 -21.16
C GLN A 176 51.82 -19.33 -19.80
N ALA A 177 52.74 -20.00 -19.09
CA ALA A 177 52.49 -20.54 -17.76
C ALA A 177 52.41 -19.45 -16.69
N ASP A 178 53.19 -18.39 -16.82
CA ASP A 178 53.16 -17.23 -15.92
C ASP A 178 51.85 -16.44 -16.13
N VAL A 179 51.45 -16.15 -17.38
CA VAL A 179 50.13 -15.56 -17.70
C VAL A 179 48.97 -16.43 -17.20
N LEU A 180 49.06 -17.77 -17.30
CA LEU A 180 48.03 -18.67 -16.79
C LEU A 180 47.92 -18.61 -15.26
N ARG A 181 49.03 -18.44 -14.54
CA ARG A 181 49.04 -18.24 -13.08
C ARG A 181 48.31 -16.95 -12.70
N ASP A 182 48.60 -15.86 -13.41
CA ASP A 182 47.98 -14.56 -13.16
C ASP A 182 46.48 -14.58 -13.45
N GLU A 183 46.03 -15.28 -14.50
CA GLU A 183 44.60 -15.44 -14.78
C GLU A 183 43.85 -16.33 -13.79
N LEU A 184 44.52 -17.34 -13.21
CA LEU A 184 43.96 -18.13 -12.12
C LEU A 184 43.85 -17.30 -10.83
N GLY A 185 44.86 -16.49 -10.51
CA GLY A 185 44.79 -15.56 -9.37
C GLY A 185 43.71 -14.48 -9.55
N ALA A 186 43.54 -13.96 -10.78
CA ALA A 186 42.47 -13.02 -11.09
C ALA A 186 41.07 -13.67 -11.10
N LEU A 187 40.97 -14.97 -11.38
CA LEU A 187 39.71 -15.71 -11.19
C LEU A 187 39.40 -15.89 -9.70
N ASP A 188 40.39 -16.31 -8.91
CA ASP A 188 40.27 -16.48 -7.46
C ASP A 188 39.81 -15.20 -6.75
N ALA A 189 40.41 -14.05 -7.10
CA ALA A 189 39.98 -12.74 -6.63
C ALA A 189 38.50 -12.44 -6.95
N VAL A 190 38.03 -12.74 -8.18
CA VAL A 190 36.61 -12.60 -8.55
C VAL A 190 35.72 -13.58 -7.77
N GLU A 191 36.21 -14.75 -7.39
CA GLU A 191 35.45 -15.67 -6.52
C GLU A 191 35.33 -15.15 -5.09
N VAL A 192 36.39 -14.53 -4.54
CA VAL A 192 36.37 -13.86 -3.24
C VAL A 192 35.43 -12.65 -3.25
N ASP A 193 35.53 -11.76 -4.26
CA ASP A 193 34.64 -10.60 -4.41
C ASP A 193 33.15 -11.01 -4.43
N ILE A 194 32.82 -12.14 -5.05
CA ILE A 194 31.45 -12.69 -5.05
C ILE A 194 31.02 -13.13 -3.64
N LEU A 195 31.89 -13.79 -2.88
CA LEU A 195 31.58 -14.25 -1.52
C LEU A 195 31.39 -13.08 -0.55
N ASP A 196 32.22 -12.05 -0.66
CA ASP A 196 32.09 -10.83 0.14
C ASP A 196 30.78 -10.09 -0.20
N LYS A 197 30.46 -9.95 -1.49
CA LYS A 197 29.21 -9.31 -1.94
C LYS A 197 27.95 -10.12 -1.60
N LEU A 198 28.02 -11.45 -1.57
CA LEU A 198 26.94 -12.30 -1.06
C LEU A 198 26.74 -12.14 0.45
N THR A 199 27.81 -11.90 1.20
CA THR A 199 27.76 -11.64 2.65
C THR A 199 27.11 -10.27 2.92
N GLU A 200 27.59 -9.21 2.24
CA GLU A 200 27.00 -7.86 2.29
C GLU A 200 25.52 -7.87 1.90
N LEU A 201 25.13 -8.63 0.86
CA LEU A 201 23.74 -8.80 0.45
C LEU A 201 22.90 -9.44 1.57
N GLY A 202 23.38 -10.52 2.18
CA GLY A 202 22.70 -11.21 3.27
C GLY A 202 22.59 -10.38 4.55
N ASP A 203 23.54 -9.48 4.83
CA ASP A 203 23.44 -8.47 5.88
C ASP A 203 22.36 -7.44 5.55
N ALA A 204 22.40 -6.86 4.35
CA ALA A 204 21.45 -5.84 3.92
C ALA A 204 19.99 -6.36 3.87
N GLU A 205 19.77 -7.61 3.44
CA GLU A 205 18.44 -8.25 3.46
C GLU A 205 17.91 -8.47 4.88
N ARG A 206 18.76 -8.88 5.83
CA ARG A 206 18.39 -9.03 7.26
C ARG A 206 17.99 -7.69 7.86
N ASP A 207 18.77 -6.66 7.60
CA ASP A 207 18.45 -5.31 8.07
C ASP A 207 17.15 -4.78 7.42
N LEU A 208 16.92 -5.04 6.13
CA LEU A 208 15.67 -4.62 5.44
C LEU A 208 14.44 -5.29 6.07
N ALA A 209 14.53 -6.57 6.46
CA ALA A 209 13.46 -7.23 7.20
C ALA A 209 13.22 -6.56 8.57
N GLY A 210 14.28 -6.10 9.24
CA GLY A 210 14.20 -5.31 10.47
C GLY A 210 13.51 -3.96 10.28
N ASP A 211 13.95 -3.18 9.28
CA ASP A 211 13.41 -1.85 8.96
C ASP A 211 11.94 -1.93 8.52
N ARG A 212 11.58 -2.89 7.66
CA ARG A 212 10.17 -3.16 7.28
C ARG A 212 9.31 -3.51 8.49
N LYS A 213 9.81 -4.32 9.43
CA LYS A 213 9.08 -4.67 10.67
C LYS A 213 8.86 -3.44 11.56
N LYS A 214 9.89 -2.61 11.74
CA LYS A 214 9.83 -1.33 12.50
C LYS A 214 8.84 -0.36 11.85
N LEU A 215 8.90 -0.21 10.53
CA LEU A 215 8.01 0.66 9.76
C LEU A 215 6.54 0.22 9.85
N ASN A 216 6.27 -1.07 9.64
CA ASN A 216 4.91 -1.63 9.77
C ASN A 216 4.33 -1.44 11.18
N ALA A 217 5.16 -1.53 12.23
CA ALA A 217 4.73 -1.26 13.61
C ALA A 217 4.34 0.21 13.81
N LEU A 218 5.14 1.17 13.33
CA LEU A 218 4.83 2.61 13.39
C LEU A 218 3.56 2.96 12.57
N VAL A 219 3.36 2.31 11.41
CA VAL A 219 2.15 2.49 10.59
C VAL A 219 0.91 1.97 11.33
N ALA A 220 1.01 0.80 11.97
CA ALA A 220 -0.06 0.25 12.79
C ALA A 220 -0.39 1.12 14.01
N GLU A 221 0.64 1.65 14.70
CA GLU A 221 0.49 2.60 15.81
C GLU A 221 -0.27 3.85 15.36
N LYS A 222 0.19 4.52 14.29
CA LYS A 222 -0.48 5.70 13.72
C LYS A 222 -1.94 5.40 13.35
N LYS A 223 -2.20 4.28 12.69
CA LYS A 223 -3.55 3.87 12.27
C LYS A 223 -4.47 3.64 13.47
N ALA A 224 -3.98 2.97 14.52
CA ALA A 224 -4.72 2.76 15.75
C ALA A 224 -5.02 4.08 16.48
N LEU A 225 -4.02 4.99 16.54
CA LEU A 225 -4.15 6.31 17.17
C LEU A 225 -5.20 7.18 16.45
N MET A 226 -5.14 7.26 15.13
CA MET A 226 -6.15 7.94 14.31
C MET A 226 -7.55 7.32 14.44
N ALA A 227 -7.65 5.99 14.47
CA ALA A 227 -8.93 5.30 14.59
C ALA A 227 -9.63 5.58 15.93
N ARG A 228 -8.87 5.54 17.04
CA ARG A 228 -9.38 5.89 18.39
C ARG A 228 -9.87 7.33 18.44
N ALA A 229 -9.04 8.27 18.02
CA ALA A 229 -9.36 9.69 18.09
C ALA A 229 -10.53 10.09 17.16
N ASN A 230 -10.70 9.41 16.01
CA ASN A 230 -11.90 9.58 15.18
C ASN A 230 -13.16 8.99 15.83
N ALA A 231 -13.05 7.85 16.53
CA ALA A 231 -14.19 7.21 17.20
C ALA A 231 -14.69 8.03 18.41
N GLU A 232 -13.78 8.58 19.22
CA GLU A 232 -14.11 9.47 20.35
C GLU A 232 -14.86 10.72 19.88
N VAL A 233 -14.36 11.35 18.81
CA VAL A 233 -14.99 12.50 18.15
C VAL A 233 -16.39 12.17 17.63
N GLN A 234 -16.57 11.02 16.98
CA GLN A 234 -17.86 10.62 16.46
C GLN A 234 -18.85 10.35 17.61
N ALA A 235 -18.42 9.65 18.66
CA ALA A 235 -19.25 9.40 19.84
C ALA A 235 -19.69 10.70 20.54
N ALA A 236 -18.80 11.68 20.68
CA ALA A 236 -19.12 12.99 21.25
C ALA A 236 -20.11 13.77 20.36
N ASN A 237 -19.92 13.76 19.04
CA ASN A 237 -20.86 14.34 18.08
C ASN A 237 -22.25 13.69 18.17
N ASP A 238 -22.32 12.36 18.18
CA ASP A 238 -23.57 11.61 18.25
C ASP A 238 -24.30 11.85 19.58
N ARG A 239 -23.55 11.99 20.70
CA ARG A 239 -24.11 12.33 22.02
C ARG A 239 -24.75 13.72 22.01
N VAL A 240 -24.04 14.73 21.51
CA VAL A 240 -24.56 16.10 21.37
C VAL A 240 -25.77 16.13 20.44
N ALA A 241 -25.72 15.45 19.29
CA ALA A 241 -26.82 15.41 18.33
C ALA A 241 -28.10 14.74 18.89
N LYS A 242 -27.95 13.70 19.73
CA LYS A 242 -29.08 13.07 20.45
C LYS A 242 -29.69 14.03 21.47
N LEU A 243 -28.86 14.66 22.31
CA LEU A 243 -29.32 15.60 23.34
C LEU A 243 -30.01 16.84 22.75
N VAL A 244 -29.52 17.38 21.63
CA VAL A 244 -30.18 18.49 20.90
C VAL A 244 -31.56 18.07 20.39
N LYS A 245 -31.70 16.87 19.81
CA LYS A 245 -33.01 16.36 19.35
C LYS A 245 -33.99 16.15 20.51
N GLN A 246 -33.50 15.66 21.65
CA GLN A 246 -34.31 15.49 22.86
C GLN A 246 -34.77 16.84 23.42
N ALA A 247 -33.86 17.81 23.57
CA ALA A 247 -34.19 19.16 24.03
C ALA A 247 -35.26 19.82 23.15
N ALA A 248 -35.08 19.81 21.83
CA ALA A 248 -36.07 20.37 20.89
C ALA A 248 -37.45 19.68 21.00
N SER A 249 -37.48 18.35 21.16
CA SER A 249 -38.76 17.62 21.33
C SER A 249 -39.47 17.92 22.66
N LEU A 250 -38.71 18.21 23.72
CA LEU A 250 -39.26 18.61 25.02
C LEU A 250 -39.69 20.08 25.02
N GLU A 251 -38.97 20.96 24.31
CA GLU A 251 -39.36 22.36 24.08
C GLU A 251 -40.67 22.44 23.29
N ASP A 252 -40.81 21.67 22.21
CA ASP A 252 -42.07 21.51 21.45
C ASP A 252 -43.23 20.99 22.32
N LEU A 253 -42.95 20.03 23.21
CA LEU A 253 -43.96 19.47 24.12
C LEU A 253 -44.41 20.51 25.16
N VAL A 254 -43.46 21.20 25.81
CA VAL A 254 -43.75 22.25 26.78
C VAL A 254 -44.49 23.42 26.13
N ALA A 255 -44.11 23.82 24.91
CA ALA A 255 -44.81 24.86 24.15
C ALA A 255 -46.27 24.45 23.85
N LYS A 256 -46.50 23.19 23.43
CA LYS A 256 -47.86 22.66 23.22
C LYS A 256 -48.67 22.66 24.52
N LEU A 257 -48.12 22.13 25.62
CA LEU A 257 -48.78 22.08 26.92
C LEU A 257 -49.10 23.47 27.49
N SER A 258 -48.25 24.46 27.22
CA SER A 258 -48.44 25.86 27.63
C SER A 258 -49.56 26.56 26.83
N ASN A 259 -49.77 26.15 25.59
CA ASN A 259 -50.75 26.71 24.66
C ASN A 259 -52.11 25.97 24.67
N LEU A 260 -52.34 25.01 25.57
CA LEU A 260 -53.67 24.39 25.71
C LEU A 260 -54.68 25.40 26.30
N PRO A 261 -55.85 25.61 25.66
CA PRO A 261 -56.93 26.40 26.25
C PRO A 261 -57.46 25.77 27.55
N LYS A 262 -57.79 26.62 28.54
CA LYS A 262 -58.45 26.20 29.78
C LYS A 262 -59.97 26.09 29.59
N GLY A 263 -60.46 24.89 29.24
CA GLY A 263 -61.89 24.59 29.01
C GLY A 263 -62.40 25.08 27.64
N ASP A 264 -63.41 24.47 26.99
CA ASP A 264 -64.34 23.40 27.40
C ASP A 264 -64.51 22.30 26.32
N PRO A 265 -65.09 21.12 26.66
CA PRO A 265 -65.22 20.00 25.74
C PRO A 265 -66.60 19.90 25.06
N ALA A 266 -66.77 20.49 23.87
CA ALA A 266 -67.81 20.08 22.90
C ALA A 266 -67.58 20.69 21.50
N GLN A 267 -67.20 19.87 20.52
CA GLN A 267 -68.04 19.50 19.36
C GLN A 267 -67.24 18.58 18.42
N GLN A 268 -67.72 17.35 18.21
CA GLN A 268 -67.29 16.56 17.05
C GLN A 268 -67.93 17.13 15.78
N SER A 269 -67.16 17.21 14.70
CA SER A 269 -67.66 17.05 13.32
C SER A 269 -66.50 16.78 12.37
N ALA A 270 -66.32 15.51 11.99
CA ALA A 270 -65.78 15.21 10.66
C ALA A 270 -66.88 15.50 9.62
N PRO A 271 -66.54 15.61 8.33
CA PRO A 271 -66.67 14.38 7.55
C PRO A 271 -65.61 14.15 6.45
N THR A 272 -65.33 12.85 6.27
CA THR A 272 -65.03 12.13 5.01
C THR A 272 -64.04 12.67 3.96
N ALA A 273 -63.12 11.77 3.59
CA ALA A 273 -62.21 11.90 2.47
C ALA A 273 -62.90 11.90 1.08
N SER A 274 -62.18 12.43 0.09
CA SER A 274 -62.12 11.85 -1.26
C SER A 274 -60.76 12.12 -1.89
N ALA A 275 -60.05 11.05 -2.25
CA ALA A 275 -59.00 11.09 -3.28
C ALA A 275 -59.70 11.16 -4.66
N VAL A 276 -59.10 11.45 -5.82
CA VAL A 276 -57.76 11.21 -6.39
C VAL A 276 -57.50 12.38 -7.37
N THR A 277 -56.29 12.86 -7.63
CA THR A 277 -55.54 12.54 -8.88
C THR A 277 -54.19 13.25 -8.90
N ALA A 278 -53.12 12.47 -9.13
CA ALA A 278 -51.86 12.97 -9.67
C ALA A 278 -51.84 12.67 -11.19
N PRO A 279 -51.07 13.43 -11.97
CA PRO A 279 -49.95 12.74 -12.61
C PRO A 279 -48.61 13.47 -12.48
N ARG A 280 -47.54 12.68 -12.58
CA ARG A 280 -46.14 13.10 -12.58
C ARG A 280 -45.81 14.05 -13.74
N LYS A 281 -44.92 15.00 -13.48
CA LYS A 281 -43.70 15.14 -14.30
C LYS A 281 -42.51 15.56 -13.44
N ALA A 282 -41.56 14.65 -13.29
CA ALA A 282 -40.23 14.96 -12.79
C ALA A 282 -39.28 15.07 -13.99
N ALA A 283 -38.41 16.07 -13.98
CA ALA A 283 -37.19 16.12 -14.77
C ALA A 283 -36.01 16.27 -13.79
N PRO A 284 -34.89 15.56 -13.99
CA PRO A 284 -33.81 15.53 -13.01
C PRO A 284 -32.90 16.75 -13.12
N ALA A 285 -32.61 17.37 -11.97
CA ALA A 285 -31.50 18.31 -11.79
C ALA A 285 -30.47 17.70 -10.83
N PRO A 286 -29.16 17.94 -11.01
CA PRO A 286 -28.11 17.17 -10.34
C PRO A 286 -27.92 17.58 -8.87
N PRO A 287 -27.56 16.64 -7.97
CA PRO A 287 -27.17 16.96 -6.61
C PRO A 287 -25.70 17.41 -6.59
N ASN A 288 -25.45 18.68 -6.24
CA ASN A 288 -24.29 19.13 -5.43
C ASN A 288 -24.26 20.65 -5.27
N GLN A 289 -24.99 21.17 -4.27
CA GLN A 289 -24.59 22.36 -3.51
C GLN A 289 -25.03 22.16 -2.05
N PRO A 290 -24.11 22.18 -1.07
CA PRO A 290 -24.48 22.27 0.35
C PRO A 290 -25.06 23.66 0.64
N GLY A 291 -26.22 23.72 1.30
CA GLY A 291 -26.78 24.98 1.78
C GLY A 291 -25.97 25.58 2.93
N PRO A 292 -25.95 26.92 3.10
CA PRO A 292 -25.27 27.56 4.23
C PRO A 292 -26.06 27.30 5.52
N GLY A 293 -25.38 26.78 6.56
CA GLY A 293 -25.99 26.60 7.89
C GLY A 293 -25.80 25.23 8.55
N ALA A 294 -25.09 24.29 7.91
CA ALA A 294 -24.55 23.14 8.63
C ALA A 294 -23.22 23.54 9.31
N GLU A 295 -23.25 23.75 10.63
CA GLU A 295 -22.03 23.61 11.43
C GLU A 295 -21.51 22.19 11.20
N GLU A 296 -20.34 22.04 10.55
CA GLU A 296 -19.70 20.75 10.27
C GLU A 296 -18.73 20.41 11.41
N PRO A 297 -19.12 19.61 12.43
CA PRO A 297 -18.38 19.62 13.68
C PRO A 297 -17.41 18.44 13.79
N ALA A 298 -16.19 18.77 14.19
CA ALA A 298 -15.23 17.91 14.87
C ALA A 298 -14.54 16.75 14.10
N VAL A 299 -15.10 16.08 13.08
CA VAL A 299 -14.26 15.12 12.29
C VAL A 299 -13.10 15.84 11.57
N ALA A 300 -13.28 17.12 11.26
CA ALA A 300 -12.30 18.00 10.61
C ALA A 300 -10.94 18.10 11.32
N ALA A 301 -10.85 18.09 12.66
CA ALA A 301 -9.58 18.44 13.35
C ALA A 301 -8.46 17.37 13.28
N LEU A 302 -8.72 16.16 12.76
CA LEU A 302 -7.69 15.15 12.42
C LEU A 302 -7.46 15.03 10.91
N THR A 303 -8.34 15.66 10.12
CA THR A 303 -8.26 15.85 8.66
C THR A 303 -7.99 17.31 8.31
N SER A 304 -7.53 18.11 9.28
CA SER A 304 -6.98 19.44 9.06
C SER A 304 -5.59 19.31 8.42
N PRO A 305 -5.21 20.24 7.52
CA PRO A 305 -3.88 20.24 6.94
C PRO A 305 -2.81 20.31 8.05
N PRO A 306 -1.75 19.49 7.97
CA PRO A 306 -0.56 19.66 8.80
C PRO A 306 -0.02 21.09 8.73
N VAL A 307 0.53 21.60 9.82
CA VAL A 307 1.19 22.91 9.82
C VAL A 307 2.43 22.83 8.91
N GLY A 308 2.60 23.82 8.02
CA GLY A 308 3.79 23.93 7.16
C GLY A 308 3.76 23.12 5.87
N LEU A 309 2.59 22.76 5.33
CA LEU A 309 2.46 22.22 3.97
C LEU A 309 3.14 23.15 2.95
N ARG A 310 4.01 22.59 2.11
CA ARG A 310 4.69 23.36 1.06
C ARG A 310 3.80 23.49 -0.18
N PRO A 311 3.89 24.61 -0.93
CA PRO A 311 3.28 24.69 -2.26
C PRO A 311 3.97 23.68 -3.21
N PHE A 312 3.22 23.15 -4.17
CA PHE A 312 3.77 22.17 -5.11
C PHE A 312 4.80 22.87 -6.02
N PRO A 313 6.04 22.34 -6.14
CA PRO A 313 7.11 23.04 -6.85
C PRO A 313 6.77 23.24 -8.33
N ALA A 314 7.02 24.44 -8.86
CA ALA A 314 6.83 24.75 -10.28
C ALA A 314 7.74 23.90 -11.19
N SER A 315 8.87 23.43 -10.66
CA SER A 315 9.80 22.46 -11.26
C SER A 315 10.66 21.80 -10.19
N GLY A 316 10.97 20.50 -10.33
CA GLY A 316 11.89 19.78 -9.43
C GLY A 316 11.27 19.27 -8.12
N THR A 317 12.11 18.60 -7.33
CA THR A 317 11.94 18.16 -5.92
C THR A 317 10.54 17.67 -5.48
N ILE A 318 10.07 16.60 -6.11
CA ILE A 318 9.20 15.61 -5.44
C ILE A 318 9.99 14.32 -5.18
N ASN A 319 9.61 13.58 -4.14
CA ASN A 319 10.23 12.31 -3.79
C ASN A 319 9.85 11.23 -4.82
N ARG A 320 10.77 10.29 -5.09
CA ARG A 320 10.48 9.08 -5.84
C ARG A 320 9.60 8.17 -4.96
N PRO A 321 8.37 7.80 -5.37
CA PRO A 321 7.44 7.08 -4.48
C PRO A 321 7.86 5.65 -4.15
N VAL A 322 8.74 5.01 -4.91
CA VAL A 322 9.25 3.65 -4.65
C VAL A 322 10.69 3.51 -5.15
N SER A 323 11.48 2.64 -4.53
CA SER A 323 12.81 2.28 -5.02
C SER A 323 12.74 1.26 -6.15
N GLY A 324 13.53 1.47 -7.21
CA GLY A 324 13.43 0.66 -8.43
C GLY A 324 13.80 1.38 -9.73
N LYS A 325 13.78 0.62 -10.83
CA LYS A 325 14.18 1.05 -12.18
C LYS A 325 12.98 1.54 -12.99
N VAL A 326 13.11 2.69 -13.66
CA VAL A 326 12.08 3.17 -14.61
C VAL A 326 12.12 2.30 -15.87
N LEU A 327 11.08 1.49 -16.09
CA LEU A 327 10.92 0.66 -17.29
C LEU A 327 10.23 1.41 -18.44
N ARG A 328 9.28 2.29 -18.12
CA ARG A 328 8.51 3.06 -19.10
C ARG A 328 8.54 4.53 -18.76
N ARG A 329 8.81 5.38 -19.75
CA ARG A 329 8.82 6.84 -19.61
C ARG A 329 7.51 7.46 -20.09
N TYR A 330 7.19 8.66 -19.60
CA TYR A 330 6.10 9.48 -20.12
C TYR A 330 6.32 9.74 -21.61
N GLY A 331 5.25 9.68 -22.41
CA GLY A 331 5.29 9.90 -23.86
C GLY A 331 5.84 8.73 -24.68
N GLN A 332 6.41 7.69 -24.06
CA GLN A 332 6.84 6.47 -24.76
C GLN A 332 5.63 5.73 -25.34
N ASP A 333 5.77 5.20 -26.56
CA ASP A 333 4.74 4.38 -27.20
C ASP A 333 4.43 3.13 -26.36
N THR A 334 3.15 2.84 -26.19
CA THR A 334 2.60 1.67 -25.49
C THR A 334 2.07 0.61 -26.46
N GLY A 335 2.23 0.83 -27.77
CA GLY A 335 1.60 0.08 -28.83
C GLY A 335 0.28 0.72 -29.29
N PHE A 336 -0.19 0.32 -30.46
CA PHE A 336 -1.47 0.73 -31.05
C PHE A 336 -1.67 2.25 -31.20
N GLY A 337 -0.59 3.03 -31.28
CA GLY A 337 -0.65 4.49 -31.42
C GLY A 337 -1.02 5.25 -30.15
N HIS A 338 -0.77 4.64 -28.97
CA HIS A 338 -1.02 5.27 -27.68
C HIS A 338 0.29 5.53 -26.93
N THR A 339 0.44 6.70 -26.31
CA THR A 339 1.61 7.04 -25.50
C THR A 339 1.32 6.92 -24.00
N SER A 340 2.34 6.56 -23.22
CA SER A 340 2.25 6.46 -21.77
C SER A 340 1.98 7.84 -21.14
N LYS A 341 0.93 7.94 -20.33
CA LYS A 341 0.54 9.17 -19.60
C LYS A 341 1.31 9.37 -18.28
N GLY A 342 2.12 8.40 -17.90
CA GLY A 342 2.95 8.41 -16.71
C GLY A 342 4.24 7.63 -16.93
N ILE A 343 4.93 7.31 -15.84
CA ILE A 343 6.08 6.40 -15.81
C ILE A 343 5.69 5.07 -15.18
N VAL A 344 6.48 4.03 -15.45
CA VAL A 344 6.40 2.73 -14.76
C VAL A 344 7.74 2.44 -14.11
N ILE A 345 7.72 2.16 -12.80
CA ILE A 345 8.89 1.82 -11.98
C ILE A 345 8.77 0.35 -11.58
N GLN A 346 9.72 -0.48 -12.00
CA GLN A 346 9.84 -1.85 -11.50
C GLN A 346 10.55 -1.81 -10.14
N ALA A 347 9.85 -2.29 -9.12
CA ALA A 347 10.26 -2.25 -7.73
C ALA A 347 10.64 -3.64 -7.22
N ARG A 348 11.19 -3.72 -6.00
CA ARG A 348 11.38 -5.01 -5.31
C ARG A 348 10.03 -5.58 -4.84
N PRO A 349 9.91 -6.91 -4.65
CA PRO A 349 8.79 -7.50 -3.92
C PRO A 349 8.56 -6.80 -2.57
N GLU A 350 7.30 -6.48 -2.29
CA GLU A 350 6.85 -5.78 -1.08
C GLU A 350 7.52 -4.41 -0.84
N ALA A 351 8.11 -3.78 -1.87
CA ALA A 351 8.78 -2.49 -1.75
C ALA A 351 7.89 -1.40 -1.14
N GLN A 352 8.50 -0.56 -0.29
CA GLN A 352 7.77 0.47 0.43
C GLN A 352 7.41 1.64 -0.49
N ILE A 353 6.12 1.99 -0.51
CA ILE A 353 5.61 3.12 -1.27
C ILE A 353 5.41 4.33 -0.35
N THR A 354 5.94 5.48 -0.75
CA THR A 354 5.87 6.76 -0.03
C THR A 354 5.12 7.81 -0.85
N ALA A 355 4.54 8.82 -0.17
CA ALA A 355 3.91 9.95 -0.84
C ALA A 355 4.98 10.79 -1.58
N PRO A 356 4.82 11.08 -2.89
CA PRO A 356 5.79 11.91 -3.63
C PRO A 356 5.93 13.33 -3.05
N PHE A 357 4.84 13.90 -2.57
CA PHE A 357 4.80 15.25 -2.04
C PHE A 357 3.69 15.42 -0.99
N ASP A 358 3.73 16.51 -0.24
CA ASP A 358 2.73 16.88 0.76
C ASP A 358 1.34 17.01 0.10
N GLY A 359 0.28 16.45 0.69
CA GLY A 359 -1.04 16.46 0.07
C GLY A 359 -2.16 15.73 0.83
N LYS A 360 -3.36 15.75 0.26
CA LYS A 360 -4.56 15.08 0.77
C LYS A 360 -4.93 13.90 -0.12
N VAL A 361 -5.23 12.75 0.48
CA VAL A 361 -5.65 11.56 -0.28
C VAL A 361 -7.06 11.80 -0.83
N ALA A 362 -7.17 11.99 -2.14
CA ALA A 362 -8.45 12.15 -2.84
C ALA A 362 -9.15 10.80 -3.07
N PHE A 363 -8.38 9.72 -3.29
CA PHE A 363 -8.92 8.37 -3.46
C PHE A 363 -7.91 7.32 -2.99
N ALA A 364 -8.40 6.25 -2.36
CA ALA A 364 -7.62 5.10 -1.92
C ALA A 364 -8.48 3.83 -2.04
N GLY A 365 -8.13 2.91 -2.94
CA GLY A 365 -8.90 1.66 -3.11
C GLY A 365 -8.70 0.96 -4.47
N PRO A 366 -9.44 -0.13 -4.72
CA PRO A 366 -9.39 -0.85 -5.99
C PRO A 366 -9.97 -0.02 -7.14
N PHE A 367 -9.37 -0.08 -8.33
CA PHE A 367 -9.88 0.62 -9.51
C PHE A 367 -9.73 -0.19 -10.81
N ARG A 368 -10.87 -0.66 -11.34
CA ARG A 368 -10.97 -1.39 -12.61
C ARG A 368 -9.98 -2.56 -12.68
N LYS A 369 -9.08 -2.57 -13.66
CA LYS A 369 -8.03 -3.58 -13.88
C LYS A 369 -6.63 -3.11 -13.41
N LEU A 370 -6.54 -2.02 -12.64
CA LEU A 370 -5.27 -1.41 -12.22
C LEU A 370 -4.87 -1.76 -10.78
N GLY A 371 -5.44 -2.84 -10.23
CA GLY A 371 -5.25 -3.23 -8.82
C GLY A 371 -5.76 -2.16 -7.85
N LEU A 372 -5.05 -2.00 -6.74
CA LEU A 372 -5.25 -0.85 -5.85
C LEU A 372 -4.55 0.39 -6.40
N ILE A 373 -5.24 1.53 -6.32
CA ILE A 373 -4.70 2.84 -6.68
C ILE A 373 -4.83 3.83 -5.52
N LEU A 374 -3.91 4.79 -5.49
CA LEU A 374 -3.89 5.91 -4.58
C LEU A 374 -3.81 7.21 -5.40
N ILE A 375 -4.70 8.16 -5.11
CA ILE A 375 -4.66 9.51 -5.69
C ILE A 375 -4.45 10.50 -4.57
N ILE A 376 -3.38 11.28 -4.66
CA ILE A 376 -3.03 12.35 -3.72
C ILE A 376 -3.22 13.68 -4.46
N GLU A 377 -4.10 14.52 -3.92
CA GLU A 377 -4.27 15.92 -4.31
C GLU A 377 -3.20 16.77 -3.62
N HIS A 378 -2.53 17.61 -4.40
CA HIS A 378 -1.54 18.57 -3.96
C HIS A 378 -2.05 20.00 -4.21
N SER A 379 -1.32 20.99 -3.72
CA SER A 379 -1.53 22.41 -4.05
C SER A 379 -1.44 22.68 -5.56
N ASP A 380 -1.99 23.82 -5.98
CA ASP A 380 -1.92 24.34 -7.36
C ASP A 380 -2.51 23.42 -8.46
N GLY A 381 -3.48 22.58 -8.08
CA GLY A 381 -4.22 21.68 -8.98
C GLY A 381 -3.44 20.44 -9.41
N TYR A 382 -2.32 20.15 -8.76
CA TYR A 382 -1.53 18.95 -9.02
C TYR A 382 -2.12 17.71 -8.34
N HIS A 383 -2.05 16.56 -9.01
CA HIS A 383 -2.46 15.28 -8.44
C HIS A 383 -1.45 14.18 -8.80
N SER A 384 -0.97 13.45 -7.81
CA SER A 384 -0.20 12.21 -8.02
C SER A 384 -1.15 11.01 -8.04
N VAL A 385 -1.05 10.17 -9.08
CA VAL A 385 -1.75 8.90 -9.21
C VAL A 385 -0.72 7.78 -9.14
N LEU A 386 -0.87 6.90 -8.16
CA LEU A 386 -0.06 5.69 -7.97
C LEU A 386 -0.96 4.47 -8.19
N ALA A 387 -0.54 3.50 -9.02
CA ALA A 387 -1.30 2.30 -9.32
C ALA A 387 -0.41 1.05 -9.42
N GLY A 388 -0.91 -0.11 -9.00
CA GLY A 388 -0.11 -1.34 -8.80
C GLY A 388 0.25 -1.62 -7.34
N LEU A 389 -0.46 -1.00 -6.37
CA LEU A 389 -0.27 -1.26 -4.95
C LEU A 389 -0.92 -2.61 -4.57
N SER A 390 -0.30 -3.37 -3.66
CA SER A 390 -0.92 -4.55 -3.04
C SER A 390 -1.59 -4.23 -1.71
N ARG A 391 -1.08 -3.19 -1.02
CA ARG A 391 -1.55 -2.70 0.26
C ARG A 391 -1.61 -1.18 0.23
N ILE A 392 -2.67 -0.61 0.79
CA ILE A 392 -2.79 0.82 1.07
C ILE A 392 -2.86 1.01 2.59
N ASP A 393 -2.02 1.90 3.11
CA ASP A 393 -1.87 2.18 4.55
C ASP A 393 -2.53 3.51 4.97
N VAL A 394 -3.21 4.19 4.05
CA VAL A 394 -3.88 5.49 4.23
C VAL A 394 -5.33 5.51 3.73
N ALA A 395 -6.15 6.41 4.24
CA ALA A 395 -7.58 6.52 3.88
C ALA A 395 -7.88 7.79 3.05
N ALA A 396 -8.98 7.75 2.28
CA ALA A 396 -9.50 8.96 1.60
C ALA A 396 -9.81 10.08 2.61
N GLY A 397 -9.51 11.32 2.24
CA GLY A 397 -9.62 12.49 3.10
C GLY A 397 -8.43 12.73 4.05
N GLN A 398 -7.52 11.77 4.21
CA GLN A 398 -6.34 11.87 5.08
C GLN A 398 -5.26 12.78 4.46
N TRP A 399 -4.57 13.57 5.29
CA TRP A 399 -3.34 14.26 4.89
C TRP A 399 -2.09 13.38 5.06
N VAL A 400 -1.18 13.48 4.09
CA VAL A 400 0.13 12.83 4.06
C VAL A 400 1.21 13.86 3.75
N LEU A 401 2.39 13.70 4.34
CA LEU A 401 3.58 14.49 4.05
C LEU A 401 4.47 13.79 3.00
N ALA A 402 5.33 14.54 2.31
CA ALA A 402 6.31 13.96 1.39
C ALA A 402 7.20 12.93 2.09
N GLY A 403 7.35 11.74 1.51
CA GLY A 403 8.10 10.63 2.10
C GLY A 403 7.32 9.83 3.16
N GLU A 404 6.11 10.24 3.54
CA GLU A 404 5.28 9.46 4.46
C GLU A 404 4.86 8.14 3.79
N PRO A 405 4.95 6.98 4.47
CA PRO A 405 4.55 5.70 3.91
C PRO A 405 3.04 5.65 3.64
N VAL A 406 2.67 5.20 2.43
CA VAL A 406 1.27 5.17 1.96
C VAL A 406 0.77 3.79 1.54
N GLY A 407 1.67 2.82 1.34
CA GLY A 407 1.34 1.46 0.94
C GLY A 407 2.56 0.63 0.61
N ALA A 408 2.36 -0.55 0.02
CA ALA A 408 3.44 -1.43 -0.41
C ALA A 408 3.12 -2.12 -1.75
N MET A 409 4.18 -2.53 -2.46
CA MET A 409 4.07 -3.33 -3.69
C MET A 409 3.64 -4.77 -3.42
N GLY A 410 3.23 -5.50 -4.46
CA GLY A 410 2.97 -6.95 -4.38
C GLY A 410 4.24 -7.80 -4.33
N LEU A 411 4.06 -9.13 -4.32
CA LEU A 411 5.16 -10.08 -4.52
C LEU A 411 5.58 -10.20 -6.00
N LYS A 412 4.65 -9.96 -6.93
CA LYS A 412 4.79 -10.05 -8.38
C LYS A 412 3.99 -8.94 -9.05
N ALA A 413 4.17 -8.74 -10.35
CA ALA A 413 3.25 -7.93 -11.16
C ALA A 413 1.84 -8.55 -11.17
N ASP A 414 0.82 -7.68 -11.20
CA ASP A 414 -0.61 -8.05 -11.13
C ASP A 414 -1.23 -8.23 -12.54
N ASP A 415 -0.38 -8.39 -13.56
CA ASP A 415 -0.74 -8.38 -14.99
C ASP A 415 -1.10 -9.76 -15.56
N GLY A 416 -1.02 -10.82 -14.74
CA GLY A 416 -1.42 -12.17 -15.11
C GLY A 416 -0.43 -12.89 -16.03
N ALA A 417 0.76 -12.36 -16.26
CA ALA A 417 1.85 -13.09 -16.90
C ALA A 417 2.32 -14.24 -15.99
N ALA A 418 2.53 -15.43 -16.57
CA ALA A 418 2.88 -16.63 -15.80
C ALA A 418 4.35 -16.68 -15.34
N ASP A 419 5.21 -15.83 -15.92
CA ASP A 419 6.58 -15.64 -15.46
C ASP A 419 6.64 -14.69 -14.25
N ALA A 420 7.63 -14.87 -13.39
CA ALA A 420 7.78 -14.08 -12.17
C ALA A 420 8.36 -12.68 -12.43
N THR A 421 7.57 -11.81 -13.05
CA THR A 421 7.87 -10.39 -13.19
C THR A 421 7.87 -9.70 -11.82
N ARG A 422 8.94 -8.94 -11.53
CA ARG A 422 9.02 -8.05 -10.35
C ARG A 422 7.86 -7.03 -10.42
N PRO A 423 7.26 -6.64 -9.27
CA PRO A 423 6.09 -5.76 -9.25
C PRO A 423 6.37 -4.38 -9.86
N GLU A 424 5.38 -3.81 -10.54
CA GLU A 424 5.49 -2.53 -11.26
C GLU A 424 4.55 -1.47 -10.66
N LEU A 425 5.08 -0.30 -10.32
CA LEU A 425 4.31 0.88 -9.92
C LEU A 425 4.13 1.82 -11.11
N TYR A 426 2.90 2.04 -11.53
CA TYR A 426 2.56 3.14 -12.44
C TYR A 426 2.42 4.44 -11.66
N VAL A 427 3.10 5.50 -12.12
CA VAL A 427 3.12 6.83 -11.50
C VAL A 427 2.76 7.87 -12.55
N GLU A 428 1.66 8.57 -12.36
CA GLU A 428 1.19 9.66 -13.22
C GLU A 428 1.03 10.94 -12.39
N LEU A 429 1.59 12.05 -12.89
CA LEU A 429 1.39 13.37 -12.33
C LEU A 429 0.41 14.11 -13.24
N ARG A 430 -0.64 14.69 -12.66
CA ARG A 430 -1.59 15.53 -13.38
C ARG A 430 -1.49 16.96 -12.89
N ARG A 431 -1.77 17.92 -13.78
CA ARG A 431 -2.05 19.32 -13.44
C ARG A 431 -3.37 19.70 -14.08
N ASN A 432 -4.34 20.16 -13.30
CA ASN A 432 -5.69 20.53 -13.77
C ASN A 432 -6.34 19.42 -14.62
N GLY A 433 -6.18 18.16 -14.19
CA GLY A 433 -6.71 16.97 -14.86
C GLY A 433 -5.89 16.45 -16.05
N GLN A 434 -4.93 17.21 -16.59
CA GLN A 434 -4.09 16.80 -17.71
C GLN A 434 -2.80 16.12 -17.24
N PRO A 435 -2.38 14.98 -17.83
CA PRO A 435 -1.14 14.30 -17.46
C PRO A 435 0.09 15.10 -17.92
N VAL A 436 1.10 15.17 -17.05
CA VAL A 436 2.39 15.84 -17.31
C VAL A 436 3.54 14.89 -16.96
N ASN A 437 4.71 15.06 -17.60
CA ASN A 437 5.86 14.20 -17.40
C ASN A 437 6.37 14.25 -15.93
N PRO A 438 6.22 13.17 -15.12
CA PRO A 438 6.62 13.18 -13.70
C PRO A 438 8.13 13.34 -13.50
N LEU A 439 8.95 12.92 -14.46
CA LEU A 439 10.42 12.97 -14.39
C LEU A 439 10.99 14.40 -14.40
N ARG A 440 10.17 15.42 -14.66
CA ARG A 440 10.55 16.83 -14.49
C ARG A 440 10.53 17.30 -13.02
N TRP A 441 9.95 16.51 -12.14
CA TRP A 441 9.81 16.81 -10.71
C TRP A 441 10.49 15.78 -9.81
N ILE A 442 10.46 14.49 -10.18
CA ILE A 442 11.11 13.44 -9.39
C ILE A 442 12.62 13.70 -9.36
N SER A 443 13.16 13.94 -8.17
CA SER A 443 14.61 14.03 -7.99
C SER A 443 15.26 12.69 -8.33
N ALA A 444 16.20 12.70 -9.26
CA ALA A 444 17.11 11.57 -9.43
C ALA A 444 18.05 11.54 -8.21
N LYS A 445 17.88 10.57 -7.30
CA LYS A 445 19.02 9.99 -6.61
C LYS A 445 19.73 9.11 -7.64
N ASP A 446 21.04 9.30 -7.78
CA ASP A 446 21.83 9.05 -9.00
C ASP A 446 21.63 7.69 -9.70
N GLY A 447 21.56 7.71 -11.04
CA GLY A 447 21.42 6.51 -11.87
C GLY A 447 20.75 6.73 -13.24
N GLU A 448 21.50 7.31 -14.19
CA GLU A 448 21.16 7.41 -15.63
C GLU A 448 19.81 8.07 -16.04
N LEU A 449 19.86 9.38 -16.24
CA LEU A 449 19.14 10.01 -17.35
C LEU A 449 20.08 10.10 -18.57
N PRO A 450 20.03 9.18 -19.56
CA PRO A 450 20.60 9.47 -20.87
C PRO A 450 19.97 10.77 -21.38
N ALA A 451 20.84 11.70 -21.78
CA ALA A 451 20.48 13.07 -22.12
C ALA A 451 19.34 13.09 -23.16
N GLN A 452 18.31 13.90 -22.90
CA GLN A 452 17.34 14.20 -23.96
C GLN A 452 18.08 14.98 -25.04
N THR A 453 18.16 14.41 -26.25
CA THR A 453 18.67 15.09 -27.42
C THR A 453 17.84 16.35 -27.64
N THR A 454 18.43 17.50 -27.34
CA THR A 454 17.80 18.79 -27.59
C THR A 454 17.60 18.94 -29.08
N GLU A 455 16.34 19.03 -29.52
CA GLU A 455 16.01 19.33 -30.91
C GLU A 455 16.72 20.61 -31.35
N LEU A 456 17.59 20.50 -32.36
CA LEU A 456 18.16 21.65 -33.04
C LEU A 456 17.02 22.33 -33.82
N LYS A 457 16.40 23.35 -33.22
CA LYS A 457 15.46 24.21 -33.95
C LYS A 457 16.20 24.97 -35.04
N SER A 458 15.71 24.85 -36.26
CA SER A 458 16.19 25.58 -37.42
C SER A 458 16.02 27.10 -37.25
N LYS A 459 17.13 27.81 -37.46
CA LYS A 459 17.30 29.23 -37.82
C LYS A 459 18.79 29.39 -38.15
N THR A 460 19.21 29.98 -39.26
CA THR A 460 18.50 30.73 -40.31
C THR A 460 19.14 30.41 -41.66
#